data_AF-A0A831YQT8-F1
#
_entry.id   AF-A0A831YQT8-F1
#
_cell.length_a   1.000
_cell.length_b   1.000
_cell.length_c   1.000
_cell.angle_alpha   90.00
_cell.angle_beta   90.00
_cell.angle_gamma   90.00
#
_symmetry.space_group_name_H-M   'P 1'
#
loop_
_entity.id
_entity.type
_entity.pdbx_description
1 polymer ?
#
loop_
_entity_poly.entity_id
_entity_poly.type
_entity_poly.pdbx_seq_one_letter_code
_entity_poly.pdbx_strand_id
1 'polypeptide(L)'
;MAQSAPSPAQAARAGEPAALALPDMPLHDPWIVTDAEAGLYRLYTSNIPVVSGTPGLGTMMYTSRDLKAWTPARAVFVAPTDAWFKAGAWAPEVHPWRGRWWLFTTFHDEAAALPAIDKRKPYRRATVAAVADRPEGPFKLVRDGEPVAPKTLMTLDGTLHVDPDGRPWFVYAHEWLQATDGTIEALPVTDDLVAKGPPQVLFKASDAPWAKGQNQPAGDTVFVTDGPELFRTKTGVLLMLWSSYDAKGYVQSQARSKSGTLAGPWEQLEPLVRYDSGHGMLFRRFDGQLMMVVHRPFKTARGKLYEMRDAGDRLEIIRQRIDLDGDPKALIGGP
;
A
#
# COMPACT_ATOMS: atom_id res chain seq x y z
N MET A 1 50.82 25.29 -21.13
CA MET A 1 49.85 24.85 -20.11
C MET A 1 49.00 23.74 -20.74
N ALA A 2 49.29 22.48 -20.40
CA ALA A 2 48.53 21.34 -20.91
C ALA A 2 47.33 21.09 -19.99
N GLN A 3 46.11 21.14 -20.54
CA GLN A 3 44.90 20.74 -19.82
C GLN A 3 44.91 19.22 -19.70
N SER A 4 44.97 18.73 -18.47
CA SER A 4 44.88 17.31 -18.13
C SER A 4 43.48 16.79 -18.48
N ALA A 5 43.43 15.69 -19.23
CA ALA A 5 42.18 14.98 -19.52
C ALA A 5 41.51 14.49 -18.22
N PRO A 6 40.17 14.49 -18.13
CA PRO A 6 39.45 14.05 -16.95
C PRO A 6 39.69 12.57 -16.68
N SER A 7 39.77 12.22 -15.40
CA SER A 7 39.95 10.83 -14.95
C SER A 7 38.77 9.95 -15.40
N PRO A 8 38.96 8.61 -15.54
CA PRO A 8 37.88 7.69 -15.91
C PRO A 8 36.65 7.78 -14.98
N ALA A 9 36.83 8.17 -13.72
CA ALA A 9 35.75 8.39 -12.76
C ALA A 9 34.93 9.66 -13.02
N GLN A 10 35.50 10.67 -13.69
CA GLN A 10 34.80 11.89 -14.11
C GLN A 10 34.09 11.69 -15.46
N ALA A 11 34.62 10.82 -16.33
CA ALA A 11 33.95 10.43 -17.57
C ALA A 11 32.72 9.54 -17.33
N ALA A 12 32.68 8.78 -16.22
CA ALA A 12 31.57 7.90 -15.86
C ALA A 12 30.30 8.62 -15.34
N ARG A 13 30.35 9.94 -15.09
CA ARG A 13 29.18 10.73 -14.65
C ARG A 13 28.40 11.40 -15.79
N ALA A 14 28.90 11.32 -17.03
CA ALA A 14 28.22 11.86 -18.20
C ALA A 14 27.33 10.78 -18.82
N GLY A 15 26.16 10.54 -18.23
CA GLY A 15 25.18 9.59 -18.77
C GLY A 15 24.20 8.99 -17.75
N GLU A 16 24.41 9.19 -16.44
CA GLU A 16 23.42 8.80 -15.45
C GLU A 16 22.23 9.77 -15.48
N PRO A 17 20.98 9.28 -15.58
CA PRO A 17 19.80 10.12 -15.47
C PRO A 17 19.85 10.93 -14.17
N ALA A 18 19.39 12.19 -14.22
CA ALA A 18 19.30 13.02 -13.03
C ALA A 18 18.49 12.31 -11.94
N ALA A 19 19.00 12.33 -10.71
CA ALA A 19 18.30 11.78 -9.56
C ALA A 19 16.98 12.54 -9.34
N LEU A 20 15.90 11.80 -9.10
CA LEU A 20 14.58 12.33 -8.79
C LEU A 20 14.46 12.64 -7.30
N ALA A 21 13.64 13.62 -6.96
CA ALA A 21 13.10 13.78 -5.61
C ALA A 21 11.65 13.27 -5.57
N LEU A 22 11.11 13.06 -4.37
CA LEU A 22 9.72 12.61 -4.17
C LEU A 22 8.67 13.46 -4.93
N PRO A 23 8.77 14.80 -4.99
CA PRO A 23 7.86 15.62 -5.79
C PRO A 23 7.85 15.33 -7.30
N ASP A 24 8.93 14.76 -7.84
CA ASP A 24 9.04 14.41 -9.26
C ASP A 24 8.36 13.07 -9.58
N MET A 25 8.00 12.30 -8.55
CA MET A 25 7.52 10.94 -8.66
C MET A 25 5.99 10.90 -8.48
N PRO A 26 5.21 10.48 -9.49
CA PRO A 26 3.79 10.20 -9.28
C PRO A 26 3.63 8.95 -8.40
N LEU A 27 3.06 9.14 -7.22
CA LEU A 27 2.97 8.10 -6.19
C LEU A 27 1.54 8.04 -5.63
N HIS A 28 0.74 7.15 -6.17
CA HIS A 28 -0.47 6.64 -5.53
C HIS A 28 -0.10 5.33 -4.83
N ASP A 29 -0.59 5.13 -3.61
CA ASP A 29 -0.37 3.93 -2.78
C ASP A 29 1.10 3.45 -2.72
N PRO A 30 2.04 4.29 -2.24
CA PRO A 30 3.45 3.94 -2.22
C PRO A 30 3.77 2.87 -1.17
N TRP A 31 4.50 1.82 -1.56
CA TRP A 31 5.01 0.78 -0.66
C TRP A 31 6.54 0.80 -0.59
N ILE A 32 7.13 0.98 0.60
CA ILE A 32 8.59 1.05 0.77
C ILE A 32 9.13 -0.16 1.52
N VAL A 33 10.05 -0.90 0.89
CA VAL A 33 10.88 -1.92 1.54
C VAL A 33 12.24 -1.32 1.88
N THR A 34 12.69 -1.51 3.12
CA THR A 34 14.07 -1.21 3.52
C THR A 34 14.92 -2.46 3.37
N ASP A 35 15.67 -2.53 2.28
CA ASP A 35 16.57 -3.61 1.92
C ASP A 35 17.96 -3.33 2.52
N ALA A 36 18.16 -3.84 3.74
CA ALA A 36 19.42 -3.67 4.48
C ALA A 36 20.60 -4.38 3.81
N GLU A 37 20.37 -5.49 3.10
CA GLU A 37 21.42 -6.24 2.40
C GLU A 37 21.97 -5.43 1.23
N ALA A 38 21.09 -4.78 0.45
CA ALA A 38 21.51 -3.91 -0.66
C ALA A 38 21.88 -2.48 -0.23
N GLY A 39 21.53 -2.08 1.00
CA GLY A 39 21.61 -0.69 1.45
C GLY A 39 20.73 0.24 0.59
N LEU A 40 19.51 -0.21 0.28
CA LEU A 40 18.53 0.51 -0.52
C LEU A 40 17.15 0.59 0.14
N TYR A 41 16.48 1.72 -0.03
CA TYR A 41 15.03 1.83 0.02
C TYR A 41 14.47 1.53 -1.36
N ARG A 42 13.47 0.66 -1.42
CA ARG A 42 12.78 0.27 -2.66
C ARG A 42 11.33 0.69 -2.56
N LEU A 43 10.91 1.60 -3.42
CA LEU A 43 9.54 2.11 -3.45
C LEU A 43 8.80 1.51 -4.62
N TYR A 44 7.71 0.80 -4.36
CA TYR A 44 6.82 0.18 -5.32
C TYR A 44 5.52 0.99 -5.45
N THR A 45 5.03 1.12 -6.69
CA THR A 45 3.77 1.80 -7.02
C THR A 45 3.25 1.28 -8.37
N SER A 46 2.01 1.60 -8.73
CA SER A 46 1.41 1.20 -10.01
C SER A 46 2.30 1.61 -11.19
N ASN A 47 2.45 0.73 -12.17
CA ASN A 47 3.21 1.03 -13.38
C ASN A 47 2.52 2.14 -14.17
N ILE A 48 3.24 3.25 -14.40
CA ILE A 48 2.84 4.30 -15.32
C ILE A 48 3.75 4.20 -16.55
N PRO A 49 3.26 3.72 -17.72
CA PRO A 49 4.11 3.41 -18.86
C PRO A 49 5.01 4.56 -19.33
N VAL A 50 4.52 5.79 -19.29
CA VAL A 50 5.30 6.98 -19.69
C VAL A 50 6.42 7.32 -18.70
N VAL A 51 6.37 6.80 -17.47
CA VAL A 51 7.38 7.01 -16.42
C VAL A 51 8.40 5.88 -16.41
N SER A 52 7.94 4.63 -16.51
CA SER A 52 8.82 3.44 -16.49
C SER A 52 9.40 3.05 -17.85
N GLY A 53 8.86 3.60 -18.94
CA GLY A 53 9.18 3.21 -20.31
C GLY A 53 8.65 1.83 -20.72
N THR A 54 7.84 1.18 -19.89
CA THR A 54 7.33 -0.18 -20.14
C THR A 54 5.79 -0.19 -20.21
N PRO A 55 5.19 -0.57 -21.36
CA PRO A 55 3.74 -0.64 -21.49
C PRO A 55 3.14 -1.81 -20.70
N GLY A 56 1.88 -1.66 -20.30
CA GLY A 56 1.09 -2.72 -19.64
C GLY A 56 0.75 -2.42 -18.18
N LEU A 57 -0.26 -3.14 -17.69
CA LEU A 57 -0.66 -3.13 -16.29
C LEU A 57 0.44 -3.79 -15.44
N GLY A 58 0.75 -3.25 -14.27
CA GLY A 58 1.73 -3.86 -13.39
C GLY A 58 2.29 -2.90 -12.36
N THR A 59 3.54 -3.14 -11.96
CA THR A 59 4.20 -2.43 -10.86
C THR A 59 5.54 -1.90 -11.32
N MET A 60 5.82 -0.65 -10.98
CA MET A 60 7.14 -0.04 -11.14
C MET A 60 7.80 0.20 -9.79
N MET A 61 9.13 0.30 -9.82
CA MET A 61 9.95 0.47 -8.64
C MET A 61 10.96 1.61 -8.82
N TYR A 62 11.11 2.42 -7.78
CA TYR A 62 12.20 3.37 -7.58
C TYR A 62 13.15 2.85 -6.51
N THR A 63 14.42 3.27 -6.54
CA THR A 63 15.38 2.95 -5.49
C THR A 63 16.08 4.20 -4.97
N SER A 64 16.42 4.23 -3.69
CA SER A 64 17.16 5.32 -3.06
C SER A 64 18.07 4.77 -1.96
N ARG A 65 19.16 5.48 -1.65
CA ARG A 65 20.02 5.18 -0.48
C ARG A 65 19.67 6.02 0.75
N ASP A 66 18.98 7.14 0.55
CA ASP A 66 18.83 8.21 1.55
C ASP A 66 17.40 8.79 1.65
N LEU A 67 16.44 8.26 0.86
CA LEU A 67 15.07 8.76 0.68
C LEU A 67 14.98 10.15 0.03
N LYS A 68 16.11 10.75 -0.36
CA LYS A 68 16.19 12.09 -0.94
C LYS A 68 16.42 12.02 -2.44
N ALA A 69 17.40 11.24 -2.86
CA ALA A 69 17.74 11.02 -4.26
C ALA A 69 17.25 9.63 -4.70
N TRP A 70 16.37 9.61 -5.69
CA TRP A 70 15.76 8.41 -6.23
C TRP A 70 16.22 8.15 -7.66
N THR A 71 16.45 6.88 -8.00
CA THR A 71 16.69 6.46 -9.38
C THR A 71 15.41 6.59 -10.21
N PRO A 72 15.48 6.74 -11.54
CA PRO A 72 14.32 6.58 -12.40
C PRO A 72 13.57 5.26 -12.15
N ALA A 73 12.26 5.28 -12.38
CA ALA A 73 11.43 4.09 -12.23
C ALA A 73 11.80 3.01 -13.25
N ARG A 74 11.68 1.75 -12.86
CA ARG A 74 11.64 0.61 -13.79
C ARG A 74 10.47 -0.29 -13.48
N ALA A 75 9.85 -0.88 -14.51
CA ALA A 75 8.86 -1.92 -14.29
C ALA A 75 9.53 -3.16 -13.67
N VAL A 76 8.93 -3.71 -12.62
CA VAL A 76 9.37 -4.96 -11.96
C VAL A 76 8.36 -6.09 -12.15
N PHE A 77 7.14 -5.73 -12.53
CA PHE A 77 6.07 -6.64 -12.90
C PHE A 77 5.27 -6.03 -14.06
N VAL A 78 4.99 -6.85 -15.06
CA VAL A 78 4.00 -6.56 -16.11
C VAL A 78 3.07 -7.75 -16.19
N ALA A 79 1.78 -7.50 -16.06
CA ALA A 79 0.78 -8.55 -16.09
C ALA A 79 0.68 -9.17 -17.50
N PRO A 80 0.49 -10.50 -17.59
CA PRO A 80 0.15 -11.16 -18.84
C PRO A 80 -1.13 -10.59 -19.45
N THR A 81 -1.18 -10.45 -20.78
CA THR A 81 -2.33 -9.86 -21.49
C THR A 81 -3.55 -10.79 -21.53
N ASP A 82 -3.32 -12.10 -21.35
CA ASP A 82 -4.32 -13.15 -21.28
C ASP A 82 -4.89 -13.38 -19.87
N ALA A 83 -4.39 -12.66 -18.85
CA ALA A 83 -4.95 -12.68 -17.51
C ALA A 83 -6.43 -12.27 -17.51
N TRP A 84 -7.19 -12.77 -16.52
CA TRP A 84 -8.64 -12.52 -16.43
C TRP A 84 -8.98 -11.04 -16.27
N PHE A 85 -8.09 -10.24 -15.67
CA PHE A 85 -8.30 -8.82 -15.41
C PHE A 85 -7.91 -7.94 -16.60
N LYS A 86 -8.54 -6.77 -16.71
CA LYS A 86 -8.34 -5.81 -17.82
C LYS A 86 -7.95 -4.40 -17.38
N ALA A 87 -8.00 -4.13 -16.08
CA ALA A 87 -7.60 -2.87 -15.48
C ALA A 87 -7.15 -3.08 -14.02
N GLY A 88 -6.83 -1.99 -13.33
CA GLY A 88 -6.32 -2.00 -11.96
C GLY A 88 -4.82 -1.76 -11.90
N ALA A 89 -4.09 -2.74 -11.34
CA ALA A 89 -2.70 -2.62 -10.92
C ALA A 89 -2.51 -1.66 -9.73
N TRP A 90 -3.48 -1.63 -8.82
CA TRP A 90 -3.53 -0.70 -7.69
C TRP A 90 -2.82 -1.25 -6.46
N ALA A 91 -2.35 -0.33 -5.61
CA ALA A 91 -1.80 -0.62 -4.29
C ALA A 91 -0.83 -1.81 -4.22
N PRO A 92 0.30 -1.77 -4.97
CA PRO A 92 1.23 -2.88 -4.96
C PRO A 92 2.02 -2.94 -3.64
N GLU A 93 1.92 -4.05 -2.93
CA GLU A 93 2.74 -4.33 -1.74
C GLU A 93 3.76 -5.43 -2.03
N VAL A 94 4.99 -5.27 -1.55
CA VAL A 94 6.06 -6.26 -1.70
C VAL A 94 6.51 -6.77 -0.34
N HIS A 95 6.32 -8.06 -0.12
CA HIS A 95 6.56 -8.76 1.14
C HIS A 95 7.68 -9.79 1.01
N PRO A 96 8.73 -9.74 1.86
CA PRO A 96 9.65 -10.86 2.01
C PRO A 96 8.96 -11.98 2.80
N TRP A 97 8.79 -13.15 2.18
CA TRP A 97 8.13 -14.29 2.80
C TRP A 97 8.72 -15.62 2.33
N ARG A 98 9.11 -16.47 3.30
CA ARG A 98 9.71 -17.81 3.07
C ARG A 98 10.87 -17.79 2.05
N GLY A 99 11.75 -16.79 2.17
CA GLY A 99 12.94 -16.66 1.32
C GLY A 99 12.67 -16.16 -0.10
N ARG A 100 11.44 -15.71 -0.39
CA ARG A 100 11.05 -15.13 -1.69
C ARG A 100 10.38 -13.79 -1.50
N TRP A 101 10.22 -13.07 -2.59
CA TRP A 101 9.55 -11.77 -2.65
C TRP A 101 8.18 -11.93 -3.26
N TRP A 102 7.15 -11.55 -2.51
CA TRP A 102 5.76 -11.66 -2.93
C TRP A 102 5.20 -10.28 -3.20
N LEU A 103 4.69 -10.08 -4.41
CA LEU A 103 3.98 -8.88 -4.83
C LEU A 103 2.49 -9.13 -4.74
N PHE A 104 1.80 -8.35 -3.93
CA PHE A 104 0.34 -8.28 -3.88
C PHE A 104 -0.10 -7.05 -4.66
N THR A 105 -1.08 -7.18 -5.54
CA THR A 105 -1.57 -6.05 -6.34
C THR A 105 -3.03 -6.27 -6.71
N THR A 106 -3.86 -5.23 -6.61
CA THR A 106 -5.28 -5.31 -6.93
C THR A 106 -5.53 -5.08 -8.43
N PHE A 107 -6.29 -5.97 -9.04
CA PHE A 107 -6.73 -5.89 -10.42
C PHE A 107 -8.25 -6.06 -10.53
N HIS A 108 -8.81 -5.64 -11.66
CA HIS A 108 -10.23 -5.82 -11.93
C HIS A 108 -10.58 -6.02 -13.40
N ASP A 109 -11.79 -6.53 -13.62
CA ASP A 109 -12.47 -6.56 -14.93
C ASP A 109 -13.96 -6.26 -14.73
N GLU A 110 -14.43 -5.16 -15.30
CA GLU A 110 -15.85 -4.77 -15.23
C GLU A 110 -16.77 -5.72 -15.99
N ALA A 111 -16.24 -6.45 -16.99
CA ALA A 111 -17.00 -7.46 -17.72
C ALA A 111 -17.22 -8.73 -16.88
N ALA A 112 -16.41 -8.95 -15.84
CA ALA A 112 -16.55 -10.07 -14.91
C ALA A 112 -17.56 -9.72 -13.80
N ALA A 113 -18.83 -9.60 -14.18
CA ALA A 113 -19.91 -9.19 -13.29
C ALA A 113 -20.12 -10.14 -12.09
N LEU A 114 -20.40 -9.56 -10.92
CA LEU A 114 -20.86 -10.26 -9.73
C LEU A 114 -22.38 -10.06 -9.54
N PRO A 115 -23.06 -10.85 -8.69
CA PRO A 115 -24.46 -10.64 -8.38
C PRO A 115 -24.74 -9.21 -7.92
N ALA A 116 -25.81 -8.60 -8.46
CA ALA A 116 -26.20 -7.24 -8.11
C ALA A 116 -26.57 -7.12 -6.63
N ILE A 117 -26.22 -5.98 -6.03
CA ILE A 117 -26.62 -5.59 -4.67
C ILE A 117 -27.46 -4.33 -4.80
N ASP A 118 -28.77 -4.46 -4.59
CA ASP A 118 -29.76 -3.43 -4.87
C ASP A 118 -29.62 -2.87 -6.31
N LYS A 119 -29.26 -1.59 -6.45
CA LYS A 119 -29.03 -0.92 -7.73
C LYS A 119 -27.56 -0.97 -8.20
N ARG A 120 -26.65 -1.48 -7.36
CA ARG A 120 -25.21 -1.54 -7.64
C ARG A 120 -24.88 -2.81 -8.40
N LYS A 121 -23.91 -2.69 -9.30
CA LYS A 121 -23.42 -3.76 -10.17
C LYS A 121 -21.95 -4.03 -9.84
N PRO A 122 -21.67 -4.77 -8.76
CA PRO A 122 -20.29 -5.14 -8.45
C PRO A 122 -19.72 -6.03 -9.56
N TYR A 123 -18.41 -6.05 -9.66
CA TYR A 123 -17.66 -6.83 -10.62
C TYR A 123 -16.41 -7.38 -9.94
N ARG A 124 -15.72 -8.30 -10.62
CA ARG A 124 -14.52 -8.92 -10.06
C ARG A 124 -13.41 -7.87 -9.95
N ARG A 125 -13.12 -7.49 -8.72
CA ARG A 125 -11.92 -6.76 -8.30
C ARG A 125 -11.29 -7.54 -7.16
N ALA A 126 -9.99 -7.79 -7.25
CA ALA A 126 -9.30 -8.57 -6.24
C ALA A 126 -7.79 -8.38 -6.28
N THR A 127 -7.16 -8.59 -5.13
CA THR A 127 -5.72 -8.74 -5.01
C THR A 127 -5.26 -10.10 -5.50
N VAL A 128 -4.33 -10.07 -6.44
CA VAL A 128 -3.61 -11.26 -6.94
C VAL A 128 -2.19 -11.25 -6.40
N ALA A 129 -1.56 -12.42 -6.38
CA ALA A 129 -0.18 -12.57 -5.94
C ALA A 129 0.74 -12.88 -7.13
N ALA A 130 1.95 -12.31 -7.08
CA ALA A 130 3.07 -12.67 -7.93
C ALA A 130 4.31 -12.93 -7.05
N VAL A 131 5.27 -13.70 -7.53
CA VAL A 131 6.46 -14.08 -6.77
C VAL A 131 7.74 -13.91 -7.58
N ALA A 132 8.80 -13.51 -6.92
CA ALA A 132 10.15 -13.38 -7.45
C ALA A 132 11.18 -13.90 -6.45
N ASP A 133 12.37 -14.25 -6.96
CA ASP A 133 13.51 -14.62 -6.11
C ASP A 133 14.29 -13.40 -5.62
N ARG A 134 14.01 -12.22 -6.20
CA ARG A 134 14.67 -10.95 -5.91
C ARG A 134 13.64 -9.82 -5.80
N PRO A 135 13.91 -8.76 -5.00
CA PRO A 135 12.99 -7.64 -4.85
C PRO A 135 12.85 -6.81 -6.14
N GLU A 136 13.79 -6.92 -7.08
CA GLU A 136 13.68 -6.32 -8.43
C GLU A 136 12.78 -7.08 -9.39
N GLY A 137 12.27 -8.25 -9.00
CA GLY A 137 11.62 -9.16 -9.94
C GLY A 137 12.61 -9.95 -10.82
N PRO A 138 12.17 -10.43 -12.00
CA PRO A 138 10.82 -10.28 -12.52
C PRO A 138 9.81 -11.05 -11.65
N PHE A 139 8.77 -10.36 -11.19
CA PHE A 139 7.66 -11.03 -10.52
C PHE A 139 6.84 -11.82 -11.54
N LYS A 140 6.39 -13.02 -11.14
CA LYS A 140 5.54 -13.89 -11.97
C LYS A 140 4.26 -14.18 -11.22
N LEU A 141 3.11 -14.03 -11.89
CA LEU A 141 1.83 -14.41 -11.30
C LEU A 141 1.88 -15.83 -10.75
N VAL A 142 1.28 -16.04 -9.58
CA VAL A 142 1.01 -17.38 -9.07
C VAL A 142 -0.44 -17.74 -9.36
N ARG A 143 -0.74 -19.04 -9.41
CA ARG A 143 -2.10 -19.59 -9.57
C ARG A 143 -2.85 -18.99 -10.76
N ASP A 144 -2.14 -18.76 -11.87
CA ASP A 144 -2.70 -18.16 -13.10
C ASP A 144 -3.43 -16.83 -12.87
N GLY A 145 -3.00 -16.07 -11.85
CA GLY A 145 -3.60 -14.80 -11.47
C GLY A 145 -4.90 -14.93 -10.68
N GLU A 146 -5.25 -16.11 -10.17
CA GLU A 146 -6.42 -16.26 -9.30
C GLU A 146 -6.26 -15.43 -8.00
N PRO A 147 -7.30 -14.69 -7.59
CA PRO A 147 -7.38 -13.93 -6.36
C PRO A 147 -6.95 -14.71 -5.12
N VAL A 148 -6.39 -14.00 -4.13
CA VAL A 148 -6.14 -14.59 -2.81
C VAL A 148 -7.46 -14.83 -2.07
N ALA A 149 -8.33 -13.83 -2.01
CA ALA A 149 -9.67 -13.94 -1.45
C ALA A 149 -10.65 -14.60 -2.44
N PRO A 150 -11.77 -15.21 -1.98
CA PRO A 150 -12.77 -15.79 -2.85
C PRO A 150 -13.24 -14.83 -3.94
N LYS A 151 -13.21 -15.26 -5.22
CA LYS A 151 -13.54 -14.42 -6.38
C LYS A 151 -14.97 -13.86 -6.42
N THR A 152 -15.85 -14.34 -5.53
CA THR A 152 -17.21 -13.82 -5.34
C THR A 152 -17.24 -12.54 -4.51
N LEU A 153 -16.13 -12.22 -3.84
CA LEU A 153 -15.93 -10.97 -3.09
C LEU A 153 -15.22 -9.95 -3.99
N MET A 154 -15.70 -8.72 -3.93
CA MET A 154 -15.10 -7.55 -4.55
C MET A 154 -14.16 -6.92 -3.52
N THR A 155 -12.87 -7.19 -3.66
CA THR A 155 -11.84 -6.88 -2.66
C THR A 155 -10.73 -6.03 -3.25
N LEU A 156 -10.04 -5.27 -2.41
CA LEU A 156 -8.89 -4.47 -2.77
C LEU A 156 -7.89 -4.38 -1.60
N ASP A 157 -6.71 -3.84 -1.88
CA ASP A 157 -5.68 -3.48 -0.90
C ASP A 157 -5.35 -4.65 0.05
N GLY A 158 -4.93 -5.76 -0.56
CA GLY A 158 -4.60 -6.96 0.19
C GLY A 158 -3.19 -6.90 0.75
N THR A 159 -3.03 -7.14 2.04
CA THR A 159 -1.75 -7.18 2.76
C THR A 159 -1.48 -8.53 3.42
N LEU A 160 -0.20 -8.83 3.66
CA LEU A 160 0.24 -10.01 4.41
C LEU A 160 0.45 -9.66 5.89
N HIS A 161 -0.24 -10.38 6.78
CA HIS A 161 0.02 -10.35 8.22
C HIS A 161 0.56 -11.70 8.68
N VAL A 162 1.63 -11.70 9.48
CA VAL A 162 2.12 -12.91 10.14
C VAL A 162 1.91 -12.79 11.64
N ASP A 163 1.18 -13.74 12.21
CA ASP A 163 0.88 -13.73 13.64
C ASP A 163 2.10 -14.17 14.50
N PRO A 164 2.05 -14.03 15.83
CA PRO A 164 3.17 -14.42 16.71
C PRO A 164 3.57 -15.90 16.63
N ASP A 165 2.66 -16.76 16.20
CA ASP A 165 2.91 -18.20 16.02
C ASP A 165 3.50 -18.51 14.63
N GLY A 166 3.78 -17.47 13.82
CA GLY A 166 4.33 -17.58 12.48
C GLY A 166 3.29 -17.98 11.42
N ARG A 167 1.98 -17.89 11.72
CA ARG A 167 0.93 -18.24 10.76
C ARG A 167 0.60 -17.03 9.88
N PRO A 168 0.59 -17.21 8.53
CA PRO A 168 0.25 -16.13 7.63
C PRO A 168 -1.27 -15.94 7.51
N TRP A 169 -1.66 -14.69 7.40
CA TRP A 169 -3.02 -14.20 7.21
C TRP A 169 -3.03 -13.21 6.06
N PHE A 170 -4.07 -13.25 5.25
CA PHE A 170 -4.35 -12.26 4.24
C PHE A 170 -5.41 -11.31 4.78
N VAL A 171 -5.09 -10.02 4.88
CA VAL A 171 -6.00 -8.96 5.35
C VAL A 171 -6.30 -8.04 4.17
N TYR A 172 -7.54 -7.64 3.98
CA TYR A 172 -7.97 -6.88 2.80
C TYR A 172 -9.18 -6.01 3.10
N ALA A 173 -9.45 -5.05 2.21
CA ALA A 173 -10.70 -4.32 2.19
C ALA A 173 -11.73 -5.02 1.30
N HIS A 174 -12.94 -5.22 1.81
CA HIS A 174 -14.10 -5.66 1.05
C HIS A 174 -14.91 -4.42 0.66
N GLU A 175 -14.98 -4.20 -0.64
CA GLU A 175 -15.36 -2.92 -1.20
C GLU A 175 -16.82 -2.56 -0.94
N TRP A 176 -17.05 -1.29 -0.63
CA TRP A 176 -18.36 -0.68 -0.39
C TRP A 176 -19.35 -0.88 -1.56
N LEU A 177 -18.89 -1.08 -2.79
CA LEU A 177 -19.76 -1.34 -3.94
C LEU A 177 -20.54 -2.65 -3.76
N GLN A 178 -19.96 -3.61 -3.03
CA GLN A 178 -20.61 -4.86 -2.64
C GLN A 178 -21.09 -4.85 -1.18
N ALA A 179 -20.32 -4.27 -0.25
CA ALA A 179 -20.60 -4.30 1.19
C ALA A 179 -21.49 -3.16 1.70
N THR A 180 -21.65 -2.06 0.95
CA THR A 180 -22.25 -0.77 1.37
C THR A 180 -21.43 -0.04 2.42
N ASP A 181 -21.27 -0.66 3.58
CA ASP A 181 -20.35 -0.25 4.61
C ASP A 181 -19.12 -1.14 4.49
N GLY A 182 -18.06 -0.60 3.86
CA GLY A 182 -16.84 -1.34 3.58
C GLY A 182 -16.29 -1.98 4.86
N THR A 183 -15.75 -3.19 4.72
CA THR A 183 -15.16 -3.94 5.83
C THR A 183 -13.68 -4.14 5.60
N ILE A 184 -12.90 -4.12 6.68
CA ILE A 184 -11.62 -4.81 6.69
C ILE A 184 -11.87 -6.23 7.16
N GLU A 185 -11.37 -7.19 6.40
CA GLU A 185 -11.54 -8.62 6.67
C GLU A 185 -10.19 -9.34 6.66
N ALA A 186 -10.13 -10.50 7.30
CA ALA A 186 -8.96 -11.36 7.26
C ALA A 186 -9.33 -12.82 7.02
N LEU A 187 -8.51 -13.54 6.28
CA LEU A 187 -8.60 -14.99 6.16
C LEU A 187 -7.23 -15.64 6.37
N PRO A 188 -7.17 -16.84 6.97
CA PRO A 188 -5.92 -17.55 7.11
C PRO A 188 -5.45 -18.02 5.74
N VAL A 189 -4.14 -18.00 5.51
CA VAL A 189 -3.56 -18.56 4.29
C VAL A 189 -2.55 -19.65 4.64
N THR A 190 -2.20 -20.49 3.66
CA THR A 190 -1.08 -21.43 3.73
C THR A 190 0.25 -20.70 3.53
N ASP A 191 1.38 -21.39 3.69
CA ASP A 191 2.72 -20.82 3.46
C ASP A 191 2.94 -20.39 2.00
N ASP A 192 2.23 -20.98 1.04
CA ASP A 192 2.17 -20.57 -0.37
C ASP A 192 1.05 -19.53 -0.65
N LEU A 193 0.53 -18.91 0.41
CA LEU A 193 -0.42 -17.79 0.39
C LEU A 193 -1.73 -18.13 -0.33
N VAL A 194 -2.24 -19.33 -0.11
CA VAL A 194 -3.56 -19.80 -0.58
C VAL A 194 -4.56 -19.72 0.58
N ALA A 195 -5.76 -19.21 0.31
CA ALA A 195 -6.83 -19.15 1.32
C ALA A 195 -7.11 -20.51 1.96
N LYS A 196 -7.21 -20.52 3.30
CA LYS A 196 -7.36 -21.73 4.13
C LYS A 196 -8.53 -21.61 5.12
N GLY A 197 -9.69 -21.20 4.63
CA GLY A 197 -10.90 -21.06 5.44
C GLY A 197 -11.72 -19.83 5.07
N PRO A 198 -12.85 -19.62 5.75
CA PRO A 198 -13.68 -18.44 5.51
C PRO A 198 -13.00 -17.17 6.03
N PRO A 199 -13.32 -16.01 5.45
CA PRO A 199 -12.92 -14.73 6.01
C PRO A 199 -13.68 -14.41 7.31
N GLN A 200 -13.04 -13.60 8.15
CA GLN A 200 -13.65 -12.97 9.32
C GLN A 200 -13.65 -11.46 9.14
N VAL A 201 -14.76 -10.80 9.46
CA VAL A 201 -14.84 -9.34 9.50
C VAL A 201 -14.11 -8.84 10.74
N LEU A 202 -13.18 -7.90 10.56
CA LEU A 202 -12.44 -7.26 11.64
C LEU A 202 -13.20 -6.05 12.18
N PHE A 203 -13.65 -5.19 11.27
CA PHE A 203 -14.51 -4.04 11.54
C PHE A 203 -15.08 -3.49 10.23
N LYS A 204 -16.07 -2.61 10.36
CA LYS A 204 -16.63 -1.80 9.29
C LYS A 204 -16.11 -0.38 9.35
N ALA A 205 -16.10 0.34 8.24
CA ALA A 205 -15.72 1.75 8.24
C ALA A 205 -16.60 2.60 9.18
N SER A 206 -17.90 2.32 9.24
CA SER A 206 -18.81 3.07 10.13
C SER A 206 -18.59 2.82 11.64
N ASP A 207 -17.81 1.81 12.02
CA ASP A 207 -17.40 1.60 13.42
C ASP A 207 -16.50 2.75 13.92
N ALA A 208 -15.90 3.52 13.00
CA ALA A 208 -15.08 4.68 13.34
C ALA A 208 -15.95 5.93 13.53
N PRO A 209 -15.92 6.57 14.71
CA PRO A 209 -16.82 7.69 15.02
C PRO A 209 -16.53 8.94 14.18
N TRP A 210 -15.32 9.04 13.61
CA TRP A 210 -14.89 10.12 12.72
C TRP A 210 -15.25 9.87 11.25
N ALA A 211 -15.58 8.63 10.86
CA ALA A 211 -15.84 8.29 9.46
C ALA A 211 -17.14 8.92 8.98
N LYS A 212 -17.10 9.47 7.77
CA LYS A 212 -18.24 10.09 7.11
C LYS A 212 -18.55 9.37 5.81
N GLY A 213 -19.68 8.66 5.81
CA GLY A 213 -20.18 8.01 4.61
C GLY A 213 -20.56 8.99 3.51
N GLN A 214 -20.47 8.51 2.27
CA GLN A 214 -20.75 9.27 1.05
C GLN A 214 -22.13 8.91 0.53
N ASN A 215 -22.95 9.92 0.25
CA ASN A 215 -24.26 9.70 -0.35
C ASN A 215 -24.11 9.35 -1.83
N GLN A 216 -24.74 8.25 -2.23
CA GLN A 216 -24.73 7.77 -3.60
C GLN A 216 -25.97 8.28 -4.36
N PRO A 217 -25.90 8.41 -5.70
CA PRO A 217 -27.06 8.79 -6.53
C PRO A 217 -28.27 7.86 -6.35
N ALA A 218 -28.04 6.62 -5.93
CA ALA A 218 -29.07 5.63 -5.66
C ALA A 218 -29.87 5.85 -4.36
N GLY A 219 -29.40 6.75 -3.48
CA GLY A 219 -30.03 7.14 -2.22
C GLY A 219 -29.45 6.49 -0.97
N ASP A 220 -28.52 5.55 -1.12
CA ASP A 220 -27.78 4.92 -0.03
C ASP A 220 -26.55 5.73 0.39
N THR A 221 -26.09 5.50 1.62
CA THR A 221 -24.83 6.05 2.14
C THR A 221 -23.82 4.91 2.25
N VAL A 222 -22.65 5.10 1.65
CA VAL A 222 -21.59 4.09 1.60
C VAL A 222 -20.36 4.55 2.36
N PHE A 223 -19.60 3.61 2.91
CA PHE A 223 -18.40 3.91 3.68
C PHE A 223 -17.22 3.14 3.10
N VAL A 224 -16.12 3.85 2.84
CA VAL A 224 -14.92 3.29 2.22
C VAL A 224 -13.98 2.73 3.29
N THR A 225 -13.34 1.60 2.99
CA THR A 225 -12.20 1.04 3.73
C THR A 225 -11.09 0.78 2.73
N ASP A 226 -9.89 1.30 2.99
CA ASP A 226 -8.72 1.15 2.11
C ASP A 226 -7.44 0.91 2.92
N GLY A 227 -6.41 0.41 2.25
CA GLY A 227 -5.01 0.37 2.69
C GLY A 227 -4.74 -0.19 4.09
N PRO A 228 -5.21 -1.41 4.43
CA PRO A 228 -4.88 -2.02 5.72
C PRO A 228 -3.39 -2.40 5.77
N GLU A 229 -2.68 -1.99 6.83
CA GLU A 229 -1.34 -2.50 7.15
C GLU A 229 -1.25 -2.81 8.66
N LEU A 230 -0.79 -4.01 9.01
CA LEU A 230 -0.74 -4.45 10.41
C LEU A 230 0.63 -4.14 11.03
N PHE A 231 0.62 -3.56 12.22
CA PHE A 231 1.84 -3.22 12.96
C PHE A 231 1.76 -3.73 14.40
N ARG A 232 2.73 -4.56 14.80
CA ARG A 232 2.89 -4.96 16.21
C ARG A 232 3.83 -4.00 16.91
N THR A 233 3.29 -3.34 17.93
CA THR A 233 4.03 -2.40 18.77
C THR A 233 5.06 -3.11 19.66
N LYS A 234 6.00 -2.35 20.20
CA LYS A 234 7.01 -2.81 21.16
C LYS A 234 6.42 -3.39 22.46
N THR A 235 5.17 -3.06 22.79
CA THR A 235 4.45 -3.62 23.95
C THR A 235 3.51 -4.76 23.57
N GLY A 236 3.56 -5.24 22.33
CA GLY A 236 2.80 -6.41 21.86
C GLY A 236 1.38 -6.10 21.37
N VAL A 237 0.90 -4.86 21.50
CA VAL A 237 -0.39 -4.42 20.94
C VAL A 237 -0.35 -4.50 19.42
N LEU A 238 -1.42 -5.03 18.82
CA LEU A 238 -1.61 -5.06 17.38
C LEU A 238 -2.39 -3.83 16.94
N LEU A 239 -1.78 -3.03 16.09
CA LEU A 239 -2.38 -1.88 15.42
C LEU A 239 -2.60 -2.21 13.95
N MET A 240 -3.49 -1.44 13.33
CA MET A 240 -3.72 -1.45 11.89
C MET A 240 -3.74 -0.02 11.39
N LEU A 241 -2.90 0.33 10.43
CA LEU A 241 -3.13 1.49 9.57
C LEU A 241 -4.27 1.16 8.61
N TRP A 242 -5.16 2.11 8.36
CA TRP A 242 -6.20 2.01 7.33
C TRP A 242 -6.71 3.40 6.96
N SER A 243 -7.39 3.51 5.82
CA SER A 243 -7.89 4.77 5.29
C SER A 243 -9.38 4.75 5.00
N SER A 244 -9.98 5.93 5.11
CA SER A 244 -11.39 6.21 4.80
C SER A 244 -11.58 7.71 4.60
N TYR A 245 -12.83 8.17 4.57
CA TYR A 245 -13.20 9.58 4.47
C TYR A 245 -13.77 10.08 5.80
N ASP A 246 -13.29 11.22 6.26
CA ASP A 246 -13.96 12.02 7.29
C ASP A 246 -14.77 13.15 6.64
N ALA A 247 -15.34 14.04 7.46
CA ALA A 247 -16.12 15.17 6.95
C ALA A 247 -15.33 16.17 6.07
N LYS A 248 -13.99 16.08 6.04
CA LYS A 248 -13.08 16.99 5.35
C LYS A 248 -12.32 16.33 4.19
N GLY A 249 -12.35 15.02 4.03
CA GLY A 249 -11.75 14.32 2.90
C GLY A 249 -11.12 12.98 3.28
N TYR A 250 -10.23 12.48 2.41
CA TYR A 250 -9.51 11.23 2.64
C TYR A 250 -8.48 11.37 3.77
N VAL A 251 -8.42 10.36 4.65
CA VAL A 251 -7.57 10.38 5.85
C VAL A 251 -6.79 9.08 6.03
N GLN A 252 -5.61 9.19 6.63
CA GLN A 252 -4.85 8.08 7.17
C GLN A 252 -5.22 7.92 8.64
N SER A 253 -5.70 6.74 9.02
CA SER A 253 -6.07 6.43 10.40
C SER A 253 -5.35 5.20 10.93
N GLN A 254 -5.67 4.84 12.17
CA GLN A 254 -5.23 3.63 12.82
C GLN A 254 -6.36 3.02 13.67
N ALA A 255 -6.35 1.70 13.80
CA ALA A 255 -7.19 0.95 14.72
C ALA A 255 -6.33 0.11 15.66
N ARG A 256 -6.85 -0.18 16.85
CA ARG A 256 -6.18 -0.98 17.88
C ARG A 256 -6.99 -2.23 18.19
N SER A 257 -6.37 -3.40 18.06
CA SER A 257 -6.97 -4.65 18.55
C SER A 257 -6.84 -4.71 20.08
N LYS A 258 -7.98 -4.72 20.79
CA LYS A 258 -8.03 -4.85 22.25
C LYS A 258 -7.49 -6.20 22.75
N SER A 259 -7.54 -7.25 21.93
CA SER A 259 -6.96 -8.57 22.28
C SER A 259 -5.49 -8.72 21.88
N GLY A 260 -4.95 -7.82 21.07
CA GLY A 260 -3.61 -7.97 20.48
C GLY A 260 -3.52 -8.99 19.34
N THR A 261 -4.66 -9.50 18.86
CA THR A 261 -4.78 -10.47 17.76
C THR A 261 -5.76 -9.97 16.70
N LEU A 262 -5.85 -10.64 15.55
CA LEU A 262 -6.84 -10.31 14.52
C LEU A 262 -8.29 -10.42 15.02
N ALA A 263 -8.56 -11.24 16.05
CA ALA A 263 -9.92 -11.44 16.58
C ALA A 263 -10.55 -10.15 17.16
N GLY A 264 -9.77 -9.09 17.39
CA GLY A 264 -10.29 -7.83 17.91
C GLY A 264 -10.79 -7.98 19.37
N PRO A 265 -11.83 -7.24 19.80
CA PRO A 265 -12.50 -6.19 19.03
C PRO A 265 -11.53 -5.07 18.65
N TRP A 266 -11.80 -4.42 17.53
CA TRP A 266 -11.00 -3.33 17.01
C TRP A 266 -11.55 -1.98 17.46
N GLU A 267 -10.76 -1.26 18.23
CA GLU A 267 -11.03 0.11 18.64
C GLU A 267 -10.51 1.07 17.59
N GLN A 268 -11.38 1.93 17.08
CA GLN A 268 -11.03 2.95 16.09
C GLN A 268 -10.41 4.15 16.79
N LEU A 269 -9.20 4.54 16.40
CA LEU A 269 -8.52 5.73 16.94
C LEU A 269 -8.71 6.92 15.99
N GLU A 270 -8.33 8.10 16.46
CA GLU A 270 -8.37 9.31 15.64
C GLU A 270 -7.42 9.23 14.43
N PRO A 271 -7.80 9.82 13.27
CA PRO A 271 -6.93 9.84 12.11
C PRO A 271 -5.59 10.53 12.38
N LEU A 272 -4.53 9.87 11.94
CA LEU A 272 -3.14 10.33 12.02
C LEU A 272 -2.88 11.53 11.11
N VAL A 273 -3.33 11.43 9.86
CA VAL A 273 -3.07 12.44 8.82
C VAL A 273 -4.37 12.76 8.08
N ARG A 274 -4.62 14.04 7.86
CA ARG A 274 -5.73 14.53 7.04
C ARG A 274 -5.21 15.16 5.75
N TYR A 275 -5.94 16.12 5.18
CA TYR A 275 -5.54 16.86 3.98
C TYR A 275 -5.51 15.99 2.72
N ASP A 276 -6.52 15.13 2.56
CA ASP A 276 -6.62 14.23 1.42
C ASP A 276 -5.40 13.30 1.30
N SER A 277 -4.98 12.75 2.45
CA SER A 277 -3.83 11.84 2.57
C SER A 277 -4.29 10.50 3.09
N GLY A 278 -3.81 9.40 2.53
CA GLY A 278 -4.12 8.07 3.04
C GLY A 278 -3.33 6.99 2.34
N HIS A 279 -3.83 5.76 2.48
CA HIS A 279 -3.17 4.54 2.01
C HIS A 279 -1.67 4.54 2.37
N GLY A 280 -1.43 4.74 3.66
CA GLY A 280 -0.11 4.84 4.22
C GLY A 280 0.43 3.50 4.66
N MET A 281 1.76 3.39 4.60
CA MET A 281 2.47 2.23 5.13
C MET A 281 3.69 2.63 5.95
N LEU A 282 4.07 1.77 6.88
CA LEU A 282 5.19 1.93 7.79
C LEU A 282 6.43 1.22 7.28
N PHE A 283 7.58 1.84 7.50
CA PHE A 283 8.87 1.20 7.29
C PHE A 283 9.89 1.75 8.29
N ARG A 284 11.04 1.08 8.44
CA ARG A 284 12.12 1.57 9.30
C ARG A 284 13.29 2.02 8.45
N ARG A 285 13.83 3.21 8.72
CA ARG A 285 15.10 3.63 8.12
C ARG A 285 16.26 2.77 8.61
N PHE A 286 17.41 2.86 7.93
CA PHE A 286 18.65 2.19 8.35
C PHE A 286 19.10 2.56 9.77
N ASP A 287 18.73 3.74 10.27
CA ASP A 287 19.01 4.18 11.65
C ASP A 287 17.95 3.70 12.67
N GLY A 288 16.98 2.89 12.24
CA GLY A 288 15.91 2.35 13.09
C GLY A 288 14.70 3.27 13.29
N GLN A 289 14.76 4.53 12.83
CA GLN A 289 13.63 5.46 12.89
C GLN A 289 12.43 4.89 12.13
N LEU A 290 11.29 4.76 12.82
CA LEU A 290 10.03 4.39 12.19
C LEU A 290 9.54 5.54 11.31
N MET A 291 9.13 5.22 10.10
CA MET A 291 8.61 6.15 9.10
C MET A 291 7.23 5.70 8.66
N MET A 292 6.43 6.67 8.21
CA MET A 292 5.23 6.41 7.42
C MET A 292 5.34 7.16 6.09
N VAL A 293 5.00 6.48 5.00
CA VAL A 293 4.74 7.14 3.72
C VAL A 293 3.24 7.11 3.47
N VAL A 294 2.68 8.20 2.96
CA VAL A 294 1.29 8.28 2.46
C VAL A 294 1.30 8.89 1.07
N HIS A 295 0.23 8.73 0.31
CA HIS A 295 0.01 9.53 -0.87
C HIS A 295 -0.80 10.80 -0.52
N ARG A 296 -0.49 11.95 -1.14
CA ARG A 296 -1.27 13.20 -1.04
C ARG A 296 -1.04 14.11 -2.25
N PRO A 297 -2.07 14.84 -2.75
CA PRO A 297 -3.50 14.57 -2.53
C PRO A 297 -3.92 13.28 -3.25
N PHE A 298 -5.17 12.85 -3.11
CA PHE A 298 -5.66 11.60 -3.74
C PHE A 298 -5.51 11.66 -5.28
N LYS A 299 -5.85 12.80 -5.90
CA LYS A 299 -5.61 13.03 -7.34
C LYS A 299 -4.22 13.59 -7.57
N THR A 300 -3.53 13.12 -8.62
CA THR A 300 -2.15 13.55 -8.96
C THR A 300 -1.17 13.36 -7.81
N ALA A 301 -1.32 12.26 -7.09
CA ALA A 301 -0.69 12.02 -5.81
C ALA A 301 0.86 12.05 -5.84
N ARG A 302 1.44 12.49 -4.71
CA ARG A 302 2.88 12.44 -4.40
C ARG A 302 3.07 11.79 -3.04
N GLY A 303 4.25 11.19 -2.83
CA GLY A 303 4.60 10.60 -1.54
C GLY A 303 4.90 11.68 -0.50
N LYS A 304 4.39 11.52 0.71
CA LYS A 304 4.68 12.35 1.87
C LYS A 304 5.21 11.50 3.01
N LEU A 305 6.29 11.95 3.65
CA LEU A 305 7.04 11.17 4.61
C LEU A 305 6.89 11.75 6.02
N TYR A 306 6.62 10.89 6.98
CA TYR A 306 6.50 11.25 8.39
C TYR A 306 7.45 10.40 9.22
N GLU A 307 8.18 11.02 10.13
CA GLU A 307 8.83 10.31 11.23
C GLU A 307 7.76 9.94 12.26
N MET A 308 7.72 8.67 12.64
CA MET A 308 6.70 8.10 13.51
C MET A 308 7.32 7.64 14.84
N ARG A 309 6.48 7.61 15.87
CA ARG A 309 6.79 7.02 17.17
C ARG A 309 5.82 5.89 17.47
N ASP A 310 6.37 4.74 17.85
CA ASP A 310 5.62 3.68 18.53
C ASP A 310 5.48 4.05 20.02
N ALA A 311 4.28 4.51 20.39
CA ALA A 311 3.94 4.90 21.76
C ALA A 311 3.56 3.69 22.64
N GLY A 312 3.59 2.46 22.10
CA GLY A 312 3.21 1.22 22.76
C GLY A 312 1.75 0.86 22.49
N ASP A 313 0.82 1.78 22.67
CA ASP A 313 -0.61 1.51 22.49
C ASP A 313 -1.23 2.21 21.26
N ARG A 314 -0.41 2.97 20.51
CA ARG A 314 -0.77 3.71 19.29
C ARG A 314 0.49 4.16 18.55
N LEU A 315 0.31 4.60 17.30
CA LEU A 315 1.29 5.34 16.52
C LEU A 315 1.09 6.84 16.69
N GLU A 316 2.18 7.59 16.65
CA GLU A 316 2.16 9.05 16.71
C GLU A 316 3.12 9.64 15.68
N ILE A 317 2.78 10.80 15.12
CA ILE A 317 3.65 11.54 14.22
C ILE A 317 4.61 12.38 15.06
N ILE A 318 5.92 12.23 14.83
CA ILE A 318 6.95 13.11 15.39
C ILE A 318 7.01 14.40 14.56
N ARG A 319 7.15 14.26 13.24
CA ARG A 319 7.16 15.37 12.27
C ARG A 319 6.99 14.86 10.84
N GLN A 320 6.54 15.74 9.94
CA GLN A 320 6.68 15.54 8.50
C GLN A 320 8.11 15.86 8.04
N ARG A 321 8.64 15.08 7.10
CA ARG A 321 9.94 15.27 6.45
C ARG A 321 9.80 16.09 5.17
N ILE A 322 9.44 17.37 5.34
CA ILE A 322 9.34 18.32 4.24
C ILE A 322 10.66 18.53 3.47
N ASP A 323 11.79 18.24 4.13
CA ASP A 323 13.11 18.21 3.51
C ASP A 323 13.31 17.05 2.52
N LEU A 324 12.47 16.01 2.60
CA LEU A 324 12.47 14.87 1.68
C LEU A 324 11.30 14.92 0.69
N ASP A 325 10.10 15.33 1.14
CA ASP A 325 8.87 15.23 0.35
C ASP A 325 8.45 16.53 -0.37
N GLY A 326 9.22 17.61 -0.15
CA GLY A 326 9.12 18.87 -0.88
C GLY A 326 7.91 19.74 -0.54
N ASP A 327 7.12 19.42 0.49
CA ASP A 327 6.07 20.34 0.93
C ASP A 327 6.67 21.65 1.47
N PRO A 328 6.03 22.81 1.22
CA PRO A 328 6.52 24.10 1.70
C PRO A 328 6.36 24.27 3.21
N LYS A 329 5.48 23.49 3.84
CA LYS A 329 5.23 23.49 5.29
C LYS A 329 4.73 22.12 5.73
N ALA A 330 5.04 21.75 6.97
CA ALA A 330 4.55 20.51 7.55
C ALA A 330 3.01 20.56 7.72
N LEU A 331 2.37 19.45 7.39
CA LEU A 331 0.94 19.18 7.55
C LEU A 331 0.79 17.95 8.44
N ILE A 332 0.87 18.18 9.75
CA ILE A 332 0.73 17.15 10.78
C ILE A 332 -0.63 17.29 11.47
N GLY A 333 -1.30 16.15 11.70
CA GLY A 333 -2.48 16.04 12.53
C GLY A 333 -3.84 16.18 11.83
N GLY A 334 -4.85 15.66 12.52
CA GLY A 334 -6.03 16.47 12.78
C GLY A 334 -6.68 16.05 14.10
N PRO A 335 -7.44 16.92 14.77
CA PRO A 335 -7.58 18.37 14.58
C PRO A 335 -6.33 19.19 14.91
#